data_AF-A0A7V1HC90-F1
#
_entry.id   AF-A0A7V1HC90-F1
#
_cell.length_a   1.000
_cell.length_b   1.000
_cell.length_c   1.000
_cell.angle_alpha   90.00
_cell.angle_beta   90.00
_cell.angle_gamma   90.00
#
_symmetry.space_group_name_H-M   'P 1'
#
loop_
_entity.id
_entity.type
_entity.pdbx_description
1 polymer ?
#
loop_
_entity_poly.entity_id
_entity_poly.type
_entity_poly.pdbx_seq_one_letter_code
_entity_poly.pdbx_strand_id
1 'polypeptide(L)'
;FSLLVIIGGKMIYESFKHGKRIKNIKADPTKGISLLLLSVATSIDALAVGLSLAALQVAILYPAVVIGLVAFFMTVLGVKIGPFLGRLVGRRAGLLGGLILIMIGVKTLLDHL
;
A
#
# COMPACT_ATOMS: atom_id res chain seq x y z
N PHE A 1 -12.32 -8.44 -2.17
CA PHE A 1 -13.29 -7.57 -2.87
C PHE A 1 -13.82 -6.44 -1.96
N SER A 2 -14.69 -6.71 -0.97
CA SER A 2 -15.39 -5.64 -0.21
C SER A 2 -14.45 -4.68 0.53
N LEU A 3 -13.36 -5.18 1.12
CA LEU A 3 -12.38 -4.36 1.83
C LEU A 3 -11.71 -3.31 0.92
N LEU A 4 -11.33 -3.70 -0.30
CA LEU A 4 -10.65 -2.83 -1.29
C LEU A 4 -11.57 -1.70 -1.77
N VAL A 5 -12.85 -2.03 -2.02
CA VAL A 5 -13.87 -1.05 -2.44
C VAL A 5 -14.16 -0.05 -1.32
N ILE A 6 -14.29 -0.52 -0.08
CA ILE A 6 -14.53 0.33 1.10
C ILE A 6 -13.36 1.28 1.34
N ILE A 7 -12.12 0.77 1.32
CA ILE A 7 -10.91 1.57 1.55
C ILE A 7 -10.69 2.56 0.40
N GLY A 8 -10.81 2.12 -0.85
CA GLY A 8 -10.66 2.98 -2.02
C GLY A 8 -11.72 4.10 -2.05
N GLY A 9 -12.98 3.77 -1.73
CA GLY A 9 -14.05 4.75 -1.59
C GLY A 9 -13.79 5.77 -0.48
N LYS A 10 -13.29 5.32 0.68
CA LYS A 10 -12.90 6.20 1.79
C LYS A 10 -11.77 7.16 1.39
N MET A 11 -10.76 6.69 0.66
CA MET A 11 -9.66 7.52 0.15
C MET A 11 -10.12 8.59 -0.84
N ILE A 12 -11.06 8.24 -1.74
CA ILE A 12 -11.65 9.19 -2.68
C ILE A 12 -12.49 10.23 -1.91
N TYR A 13 -13.34 9.79 -1.00
CA TYR A 13 -14.18 10.67 -0.17
C TYR A 13 -13.35 11.65 0.66
N GLU A 14 -12.26 11.19 1.28
CA GLU A 14 -11.31 12.02 2.02
C GLU A 14 -10.57 13.02 1.12
N SER A 15 -10.31 12.66 -0.15
CA SER A 15 -9.66 13.55 -1.11
C SER A 15 -10.56 14.71 -1.58
N PHE A 16 -11.88 14.54 -1.53
CA PHE A 16 -12.88 15.58 -1.86
C PHE A 16 -13.34 16.41 -0.64
N LYS A 17 -13.37 15.82 0.57
CA LYS A 17 -13.88 16.48 1.80
C LYS A 17 -12.78 17.24 2.55
N HIS A 18 -12.52 18.48 2.11
CA HIS A 18 -11.82 19.57 2.83
C HIS A 18 -10.30 19.50 3.08
N GLY A 19 -9.64 20.58 2.63
CA GLY A 19 -8.40 21.13 3.18
C GLY A 19 -8.49 21.68 4.62
N LYS A 20 -9.20 21.01 5.54
CA LYS A 20 -9.25 21.34 6.98
C LYS A 20 -9.50 20.11 7.87
N ARG A 21 -8.84 18.97 7.62
CA ARG A 21 -8.76 17.88 8.61
C ARG A 21 -7.42 17.14 8.71
N ILE A 22 -6.35 17.62 8.09
CA ILE A 22 -4.98 17.16 8.39
C ILE A 22 -4.30 18.18 9.33
N LYS A 23 -4.88 18.40 10.50
CA LYS A 23 -4.12 18.95 11.64
C LYS A 23 -3.81 17.89 12.70
N ASN A 24 -4.38 16.67 12.60
CA ASN A 24 -4.16 15.59 13.57
C ASN A 24 -3.58 14.29 13.00
N ILE A 25 -3.17 14.26 11.73
CA ILE A 25 -2.21 13.27 11.22
C ILE A 25 -0.91 14.00 10.87
N LYS A 26 -0.43 14.80 11.83
CA LYS A 26 1.00 15.13 11.95
C LYS A 26 1.72 14.02 12.74
N ALA A 27 1.23 12.78 12.67
CA ALA A 27 2.03 11.66 13.09
C ALA A 27 2.99 11.43 11.93
N ASP A 28 4.24 11.88 12.08
CA ASP A 28 5.34 11.40 11.25
C ASP A 28 5.14 9.89 11.08
N PRO A 29 4.92 9.36 9.86
CA PRO A 29 4.82 7.91 9.65
C PRO A 29 6.11 7.20 10.11
N THR A 30 7.18 7.96 10.30
CA THR A 30 8.47 7.59 10.89
C THR A 30 8.51 7.55 12.43
N LYS A 31 7.40 7.81 13.16
CA LYS A 31 7.38 7.80 14.64
C LYS A 31 6.29 6.89 15.23
N GLY A 32 6.69 6.09 16.22
CA GLY A 32 5.80 5.42 17.17
C GLY A 32 5.00 4.25 16.60
N ILE A 33 3.71 4.19 16.97
CA ILE A 33 2.79 3.06 16.72
C ILE A 33 2.39 2.94 15.25
N SER A 34 2.35 4.05 14.50
CA SER A 34 1.98 4.03 13.08
C SER A 34 3.00 3.30 12.21
N LEU A 35 4.30 3.45 12.50
CA LEU A 35 5.36 2.69 11.82
C LEU A 35 5.20 1.20 12.13
N LEU A 36 4.99 0.83 13.40
CA LEU A 36 4.78 -0.56 13.80
C LEU A 36 3.56 -1.18 13.11
N LEU A 37 2.43 -0.48 13.10
CA LEU A 37 1.22 -0.94 12.40
C LEU A 37 1.45 -1.11 10.91
N LEU A 38 2.13 -0.16 10.26
CA LEU A 38 2.45 -0.25 8.83
C LEU A 38 3.39 -1.43 8.57
N SER A 39 4.45 -1.59 9.34
CA SER A 39 5.40 -2.70 9.22
C SER A 39 4.73 -4.06 9.43
N VAL A 40 3.83 -4.18 10.41
CA VAL A 40 3.06 -5.42 10.64
C VAL A 40 2.11 -5.68 9.47
N ALA A 41 1.38 -4.67 9.00
CA ALA A 41 0.48 -4.80 7.86
C ALA A 41 1.22 -5.24 6.58
N THR A 42 2.37 -4.62 6.30
CA THR A 42 3.23 -4.99 5.16
C THR A 42 3.86 -6.38 5.33
N SER A 43 4.20 -6.80 6.56
CA SER A 43 4.74 -8.15 6.81
C SER A 43 3.71 -9.25 6.57
N ILE A 44 2.44 -9.03 6.93
CA ILE A 44 1.35 -9.99 6.68
C ILE A 44 1.11 -10.15 5.17
N ASP A 45 1.18 -9.04 4.42
CA ASP A 45 1.05 -9.05 2.96
C ASP A 45 2.17 -9.86 2.28
N ALA A 46 3.43 -9.64 2.69
CA ALA A 46 4.57 -10.41 2.21
C ALA A 46 4.48 -11.90 2.59
N LEU A 47 3.97 -12.23 3.79
CA LEU A 47 3.77 -13.60 4.24
C LEU A 47 2.75 -14.35 3.37
N ALA A 48 1.66 -13.70 2.98
CA ALA A 48 0.63 -14.30 2.13
C ALA A 48 1.21 -14.74 0.78
N VAL A 49 1.99 -13.86 0.13
CA VAL A 49 2.69 -14.19 -1.13
C VAL A 49 3.73 -15.29 -0.91
N GLY A 50 4.48 -15.26 0.19
CA GLY A 50 5.45 -16.29 0.54
C GLY A 50 4.81 -17.68 0.70
N LEU A 51 3.66 -17.76 1.35
CA LEU A 51 2.91 -19.02 1.52
C LEU A 51 2.37 -19.53 0.17
N SER A 52 1.90 -18.63 -0.70
CA SER A 52 1.47 -18.99 -2.06
C SER A 52 2.60 -19.59 -2.90
N LEU A 53 3.82 -19.06 -2.79
CA LEU A 53 4.99 -19.60 -3.49
C LEU A 53 5.45 -20.95 -2.92
N ALA A 54 5.40 -21.11 -1.60
CA ALA A 54 5.70 -22.38 -0.94
C ALA A 54 4.72 -23.50 -1.36
N ALA A 55 3.44 -23.15 -1.54
CA ALA A 55 2.42 -24.08 -2.05
C ALA A 55 2.67 -24.52 -3.50
N LEU A 56 3.38 -23.71 -4.30
CA LEU A 56 3.76 -24.03 -5.68
C LEU A 56 5.03 -24.92 -5.78
N GLN A 57 5.61 -25.38 -4.66
CA GLN A 57 6.84 -26.18 -4.58
C GLN A 57 8.04 -25.59 -5.35
N VAL A 58 8.08 -24.28 -5.55
CA VAL A 58 9.21 -23.60 -6.17
C VAL A 58 10.32 -23.42 -5.14
N ALA A 59 11.59 -23.53 -5.57
CA ALA A 59 12.74 -23.29 -4.71
C ALA A 59 12.68 -21.89 -4.09
N ILE A 60 12.35 -21.81 -2.79
CA ILE A 60 11.99 -20.58 -2.06
C ILE A 60 13.15 -19.56 -2.03
N LEU A 61 14.39 -20.05 -2.09
CA LEU A 61 15.60 -19.23 -2.00
C LEU A 61 15.69 -18.18 -3.12
N TYR A 62 15.36 -18.55 -4.36
CA TYR A 62 15.47 -17.63 -5.49
C TYR A 62 14.42 -16.50 -5.43
N PRO A 63 13.11 -16.76 -5.29
CA PRO A 63 12.10 -15.72 -5.10
C PRO A 63 12.35 -14.86 -3.86
N ALA A 64 12.80 -15.46 -2.75
CA ALA A 64 13.06 -14.71 -1.51
C ALA A 64 14.15 -13.66 -1.69
N VAL A 65 15.26 -14.01 -2.36
CA VAL A 65 16.35 -13.06 -2.65
C VAL A 65 15.86 -11.96 -3.58
N VAL A 66 15.12 -12.29 -4.64
CA VAL A 66 14.59 -11.30 -5.59
C VAL A 66 13.61 -10.33 -4.91
N ILE A 67 12.65 -10.85 -4.13
CA ILE A 67 11.66 -10.03 -3.40
C ILE A 67 12.37 -9.13 -2.39
N GLY A 68 13.33 -9.67 -1.62
CA GLY A 68 14.10 -8.88 -0.66
C GLY A 68 14.88 -7.75 -1.32
N LEU A 69 15.53 -8.02 -2.45
CA LEU A 69 16.30 -7.03 -3.19
C LEU A 69 15.39 -5.93 -3.77
N VAL A 70 14.30 -6.32 -4.44
CA VAL A 70 13.31 -5.38 -4.98
C VAL A 70 12.69 -4.55 -3.86
N ALA A 71 12.26 -5.16 -2.76
CA ALA A 71 11.66 -4.46 -1.62
C ALA A 71 12.65 -3.47 -0.97
N PHE A 72 13.93 -3.83 -0.87
CA PHE A 72 14.97 -2.95 -0.37
C PHE A 72 15.14 -1.72 -1.26
N PHE A 73 15.32 -1.91 -2.57
CA PHE A 73 15.44 -0.79 -3.51
C PHE A 73 14.17 0.07 -3.54
N MET A 74 12.99 -0.55 -3.56
CA MET A 74 11.71 0.14 -3.55
C MET A 74 11.53 0.98 -2.28
N THR A 75 11.95 0.48 -1.12
CA THR A 75 11.88 1.20 0.16
C THR A 75 12.85 2.38 0.17
N VAL A 76 14.11 2.18 -0.26
CA VAL A 76 15.11 3.27 -0.33
C VAL A 76 14.65 4.38 -1.27
N LEU A 77 14.15 4.02 -2.46
CA LEU A 77 13.60 4.98 -3.41
C LEU A 77 12.33 5.65 -2.87
N GLY A 78 11.43 4.89 -2.25
CA GLY A 78 10.20 5.40 -1.67
C GLY A 78 10.44 6.43 -0.57
N VAL A 79 11.42 6.20 0.32
CA VAL A 79 11.77 7.15 1.39
C VAL A 79 12.40 8.42 0.82
N LYS A 80 13.25 8.31 -0.21
CA LYS A 80 13.89 9.49 -0.83
C LYS A 80 12.92 10.32 -1.69
N ILE A 81 12.09 9.67 -2.50
CA ILE A 81 11.24 10.33 -3.50
C ILE A 81 9.84 10.65 -2.94
N GLY A 82 9.38 9.91 -1.93
CA GLY A 82 8.06 10.08 -1.30
C GLY A 82 7.76 11.50 -0.82
N PRO A 83 8.68 12.20 -0.12
CA PRO A 83 8.47 13.59 0.30
C PRO A 83 8.39 14.60 -0.85
N PHE A 84 8.97 14.27 -2.01
CA PHE A 84 8.92 15.09 -3.22
C PHE A 84 7.59 14.88 -3.96
N LEU A 85 7.18 13.62 -4.19
CA LEU A 85 5.87 13.31 -4.76
C LEU A 85 4.72 13.77 -3.87
N GLY A 86 4.87 13.69 -2.55
CA GLY A 86 3.87 14.17 -1.59
C GLY A 86 3.60 15.67 -1.71
N ARG A 87 4.63 16.47 -2.02
CA ARG A 87 4.51 17.92 -2.24
C ARG A 87 3.88 18.26 -3.60
N LEU A 88 4.22 17.52 -4.66
CA LEU A 88 3.73 17.78 -6.02
C LEU A 88 2.32 17.21 -6.28
N VAL A 89 2.01 16.05 -5.69
CA VAL A 89 0.85 15.22 -6.07
C VAL A 89 -0.08 14.97 -4.88
N GLY A 90 0.19 15.46 -3.67
CA GLY A 90 -0.52 15.07 -2.43
C GLY A 90 -2.06 14.95 -2.52
N ARG A 91 -2.74 15.92 -3.18
CA ARG A 91 -4.21 15.86 -3.39
C ARG A 91 -4.63 14.86 -4.49
N ARG A 92 -3.84 14.73 -5.56
CA ARG A 92 -4.10 13.80 -6.67
C ARG A 92 -3.70 12.36 -6.33
N ALA A 93 -2.73 12.18 -5.43
CA ALA A 93 -2.22 10.88 -5.01
C ALA A 93 -3.27 10.07 -4.23
N GLY A 94 -4.04 10.73 -3.34
CA GLY A 94 -5.16 10.09 -2.65
C GLY A 94 -6.29 9.64 -3.60
N LEU A 95 -6.62 10.48 -4.59
CA LEU A 95 -7.60 10.15 -5.63
C LEU A 95 -7.14 8.98 -6.51
N LEU A 96 -5.90 9.06 -7.03
CA LEU A 96 -5.33 8.02 -7.89
C LEU A 96 -5.20 6.69 -7.14
N GLY A 97 -4.71 6.72 -5.90
CA GLY A 97 -4.59 5.52 -5.07
C GLY A 97 -5.94 4.88 -4.80
N GLY A 98 -6.95 5.68 -4.42
CA GLY A 98 -8.30 5.18 -4.22
C GLY A 98 -8.93 4.60 -5.49
N LEU A 99 -8.73 5.24 -6.65
CA LEU A 99 -9.23 4.76 -7.94
C LEU A 99 -8.61 3.40 -8.31
N ILE A 100 -7.28 3.27 -8.17
CA ILE A 100 -6.56 2.02 -8.44
C ILE A 100 -7.06 0.91 -7.52
N LEU A 101 -7.25 1.19 -6.23
CA LEU A 101 -7.78 0.22 -5.25
C LEU A 101 -9.18 -0.28 -5.62
N ILE A 102 -10.07 0.60 -6.04
CA ILE A 102 -11.41 0.21 -6.51
C ILE A 102 -11.29 -0.64 -7.77
N MET A 103 -10.44 -0.24 -8.72
CA MET A 103 -10.25 -0.97 -9.97
C MET A 103 -9.73 -2.39 -9.73
N ILE A 104 -8.75 -2.57 -8.84
CA ILE A 104 -8.26 -3.89 -8.43
C ILE A 104 -9.37 -4.69 -7.75
N GLY A 105 -10.12 -4.07 -6.82
CA GLY A 105 -11.21 -4.72 -6.11
C GLY A 105 -12.33 -5.22 -7.03
N VAL A 106 -12.68 -4.44 -8.05
CA VAL A 106 -13.66 -4.82 -9.08
C VAL A 106 -13.10 -5.90 -10.00
N LYS A 107 -11.84 -5.78 -10.45
CA LYS A 107 -11.21 -6.81 -11.27
C LYS A 107 -11.17 -8.17 -10.55
N THR A 108 -10.78 -8.20 -9.28
CA THR A 108 -10.79 -9.43 -8.48
C THR A 108 -12.20 -9.99 -8.31
N LEU A 109 -13.23 -9.16 -8.23
CA LEU A 109 -14.61 -9.64 -8.18
C LEU A 109 -15.00 -10.34 -9.49
N LEU A 110 -14.65 -9.76 -10.64
CA LEU A 110 -14.96 -10.33 -11.95
C LEU A 110 -14.16 -11.59 -12.27
N ASP A 111 -12.88 -11.66 -11.86
CA ASP A 111 -12.01 -12.82 -12.11
C ASP A 111 -12.39 -14.04 -11.23
N HIS A 112 -13.09 -13.84 -10.11
CA HIS A 112 -13.48 -14.90 -9.16
C HIS A 112 -14.99 -15.20 -9.11
N LEU A 113 -15.79 -14.60 -10.00
CA LEU A 113 -17.21 -14.94 -10.23
C LEU A 113 -17.33 -15.93 -11.40
#